data_AF-A0A955G9H5-F1
#
_entry.id   AF-A0A955G9H5-F1
#
_cell.length_a   1.000
_cell.length_b   1.000
_cell.length_c   1.000
_cell.angle_alpha   90.00
_cell.angle_beta   90.00
_cell.angle_gamma   90.00
#
_symmetry.space_group_name_H-M   'P 1'
#
loop_
_entity.id
_entity.type
_entity.pdbx_description
1 polymer ?
#
loop_
_entity_poly.entity_id
_entity_poly.type
_entity_poly.pdbx_seq_one_letter_code
_entity_poly.pdbx_strand_id
1 'polypeptide(L)'
;GDGQFNEPPSVATDSSENVYVADNNNHRIQKFTPTDGSGTFSYSDNASEVPCETTIHYRAYATNDEGTVYGQDATFKFPDCPPSPDLALTAKQTSPLPVKANDTLTYDITAKNIGAVSYTGLVGLYITIPANSTYNSLTIKNPNITYQCQDFGPAAGLGAPAFSTYTGNIIGCVENSDEISLPAGGFVKFSLSLTASSDFTPGTEVLHVGGFLESGYEPDTAQIEMAAGGNAPFYDLNINNIVNLVYGQDNDKISDSVENAAPNNGDGNNDGVPDAIQRNVTSLVSPVTNKYVTVVSPDGTSLTNVAIHAEATNGKTNNDTGYDYPFGIISFTLEDVDPGSTNTVSFIQHNPPSTNPNDYTARKHKPTTGDTFSITNEDSLSITQQTIDNQPAIQLAFAIIDGGKLDLDGTADGTIIDPVGLATASSDSELSDTGQNTVLLTLSSITLIIATITSLLRLKSKKSY
;
A
#
# COMPACT_ATOMS: atom_id res chain seq x y z
N GLY A 1 21.50 42.32 34.84
CA GLY A 1 20.64 43.24 34.05
C GLY A 1 19.42 43.63 34.86
N ASP A 2 18.46 44.33 34.27
CA ASP A 2 17.19 44.65 34.93
C ASP A 2 16.43 43.36 35.30
N GLY A 3 15.81 43.33 36.49
CA GLY A 3 15.11 42.14 37.00
C GLY A 3 15.98 41.01 37.59
N GLN A 4 17.31 41.14 37.58
CA GLN A 4 18.23 40.23 38.27
C GLN A 4 18.69 40.84 39.60
N PHE A 5 18.23 40.29 40.73
CA PHE A 5 18.51 40.79 42.08
C PHE A 5 19.59 39.95 42.80
N ASN A 6 20.33 40.59 43.70
CA ASN A 6 21.34 39.97 44.56
C ASN A 6 21.16 40.47 46.00
N GLU A 7 20.57 39.59 46.82
CA GLU A 7 20.19 39.83 48.22
C GLU A 7 19.34 41.10 48.42
N PRO A 8 18.13 41.20 47.82
CA PRO A 8 17.30 42.37 47.99
C PRO A 8 16.60 42.37 49.37
N PRO A 9 16.93 43.28 50.30
CA PRO A 9 16.44 43.20 51.67
C PRO A 9 15.07 43.86 51.84
N SER A 10 14.60 44.63 50.85
CA SER A 10 13.36 45.42 50.99
C SER A 10 12.75 45.80 49.65
N VAL A 11 11.42 45.92 49.65
CA VAL A 11 10.59 46.44 48.56
C VAL A 11 9.60 47.45 49.11
N ALA A 12 9.35 48.54 48.38
CA ALA A 12 8.39 49.58 48.73
C ALA A 12 7.65 50.09 47.48
N THR A 13 6.46 50.65 47.68
CA THR A 13 5.65 51.27 46.62
C THR A 13 5.40 52.75 46.88
N ASP A 14 5.21 53.53 45.81
CA ASP A 14 4.73 54.91 45.91
C ASP A 14 3.25 55.05 45.53
N SER A 15 2.68 56.24 45.71
CA SER A 15 1.27 56.54 45.40
C SER A 15 0.94 56.53 43.90
N SER A 16 1.93 56.30 43.04
CA SER A 16 1.78 56.07 41.60
C SER A 16 2.06 54.61 41.24
N GLU A 17 1.98 53.71 42.22
CA GLU A 17 2.15 52.25 42.13
C GLU A 17 3.52 51.79 41.62
N ASN A 18 4.53 52.67 41.58
CA ASN A 18 5.86 52.23 41.21
C ASN A 18 6.44 51.33 42.30
N VAL A 19 7.08 50.23 41.89
CA VAL A 19 7.74 49.29 42.80
C VAL A 19 9.22 49.61 42.86
N TYR A 20 9.75 49.79 44.07
CA TYR A 20 11.17 50.04 44.31
C TYR A 20 11.76 48.85 45.06
N VAL A 21 12.79 48.23 44.49
CA VAL A 21 13.52 47.13 45.11
C VAL A 21 14.92 47.60 45.48
N ALA A 22 15.28 47.48 46.75
CA ALA A 22 16.66 47.65 47.20
C ALA A 22 17.45 46.39 46.85
N ASP A 23 18.51 46.52 46.05
CA ASP A 23 19.31 45.40 45.52
C ASP A 23 20.71 45.47 46.12
N ASN A 24 20.84 44.93 47.34
CA ASN A 24 21.92 45.26 48.27
C ASN A 24 23.30 44.91 47.71
N ASN A 25 23.52 43.68 47.28
CA ASN A 25 24.85 43.25 46.81
C ASN A 25 25.17 43.72 45.38
N ASN A 26 24.17 44.23 44.66
CA ASN A 26 24.40 44.95 43.40
C ASN A 26 24.53 46.47 43.62
N HIS A 27 24.46 46.94 44.87
CA HIS A 27 24.57 48.35 45.27
C HIS A 27 23.66 49.30 44.47
N ARG A 28 22.41 48.91 44.20
CA ARG A 28 21.45 49.74 43.44
C ARG A 28 20.04 49.69 44.02
N ILE A 29 19.21 50.66 43.63
CA ILE A 29 17.75 50.61 43.77
C ILE A 29 17.16 50.52 42.37
N GLN A 30 16.29 49.55 42.12
CA GLN A 30 15.57 49.44 40.85
C GLN A 30 14.14 49.93 41.03
N LYS A 31 13.69 50.81 40.13
CA LYS A 31 12.32 51.32 40.07
C LYS A 31 11.61 50.66 38.88
N PHE A 32 10.49 50.02 39.13
CA PHE A 32 9.59 49.47 38.13
C PHE A 32 8.33 50.32 38.08
N THR A 33 8.06 50.91 36.93
CA THR A 33 6.86 51.71 36.70
C THR A 33 5.73 50.82 36.21
N PRO A 34 4.47 50.97 36.66
CA PRO A 34 3.32 50.18 36.17
C PRO A 34 3.02 50.40 34.68
N THR A 35 3.64 51.40 34.06
CA THR A 35 3.26 52.00 32.77
C THR A 35 3.45 51.13 31.54
N ASP A 36 3.67 49.83 31.67
CA ASP A 36 3.59 48.96 30.50
C ASP A 36 2.88 47.62 30.72
N GLY A 37 2.54 47.21 31.96
CA GLY A 37 1.97 45.89 32.19
C GLY A 37 2.77 44.75 31.54
N SER A 38 4.03 45.01 31.16
CA SER A 38 4.82 44.20 30.24
C SER A 38 5.89 43.43 31.00
N GLY A 39 5.46 42.74 32.06
CA GLY A 39 6.25 41.67 32.65
C GLY A 39 6.07 40.40 31.82
N THR A 40 7.16 39.83 31.29
CA THR A 40 7.11 38.46 30.77
C THR A 40 7.30 37.52 31.96
N PHE A 41 6.23 36.84 32.38
CA PHE A 41 6.28 35.81 33.42
C PHE A 41 6.25 34.44 32.74
N SER A 42 7.21 33.57 33.05
CA SER A 42 7.21 32.19 32.57
C SER A 42 6.68 31.27 33.67
N TYR A 43 5.56 30.59 33.39
CA TYR A 43 5.00 29.53 34.22
C TYR A 43 5.19 28.20 33.50
N SER A 44 5.72 27.19 34.19
CA SER A 44 5.88 25.84 33.66
C SER A 44 5.36 24.85 34.69
N ASP A 45 4.51 23.94 34.25
CA ASP A 45 3.98 22.85 35.07
C ASP A 45 4.04 21.54 34.27
N ASN A 46 4.21 20.41 34.97
CA ASN A 46 4.28 19.08 34.35
C ASN A 46 2.94 18.38 34.54
N ALA A 47 2.05 18.49 33.55
CA ALA A 47 0.79 17.76 33.56
C ALA A 47 1.03 16.30 33.12
N SER A 48 0.97 15.36 34.07
CA SER A 48 1.35 13.95 33.82
C SER A 48 0.22 13.08 33.27
N GLU A 49 -1.00 13.60 33.11
CA GLU A 49 -2.18 12.80 32.73
C GLU A 49 -3.20 13.61 31.93
N VAL A 50 -2.78 14.25 30.83
CA VAL A 50 -3.73 14.95 29.93
C VAL A 50 -3.95 14.11 28.67
N PRO A 51 -5.19 13.70 28.35
CA PRO A 51 -5.48 12.97 27.12
C PRO A 51 -5.05 13.73 25.86
N CYS A 52 -4.65 13.00 24.81
CA CYS A 52 -4.41 13.59 23.48
C CYS A 52 -5.66 14.32 22.97
N GLU A 53 -5.47 15.25 22.02
CA GLU A 53 -6.49 16.16 21.49
C GLU A 53 -7.19 17.11 22.48
N THR A 54 -6.86 17.04 23.77
CA THR A 54 -7.40 17.97 24.76
C THR A 54 -7.04 19.41 24.41
N THR A 55 -8.04 20.30 24.39
CA THR A 55 -7.82 21.74 24.26
C THR A 55 -7.90 22.38 25.64
N ILE A 56 -6.79 22.95 26.10
CA ILE A 56 -6.73 23.72 27.34
C ILE A 56 -6.95 25.19 27.03
N HIS A 57 -7.90 25.81 27.71
CA HIS A 57 -8.14 27.24 27.70
C HIS A 57 -7.41 27.89 28.88
N TYR A 58 -6.71 28.98 28.62
CA TYR A 58 -6.02 29.76 29.65
C TYR A 58 -6.11 31.25 29.36
N ARG A 59 -6.19 32.06 30.42
CA ARG A 59 -6.15 33.53 30.34
C ARG A 59 -5.53 34.12 31.60
N ALA A 60 -4.84 35.23 31.45
CA ALA A 60 -4.39 36.04 32.58
C ALA A 60 -5.59 36.79 33.19
N TYR A 61 -5.52 37.12 34.47
CA TYR A 61 -6.45 38.06 35.12
C TYR A 61 -5.69 38.95 36.10
N ALA A 62 -6.21 40.14 36.37
CA ALA A 62 -5.69 41.07 37.35
C ALA A 62 -6.82 41.56 38.26
N THR A 63 -6.55 41.70 39.55
CA THR A 63 -7.53 42.14 40.55
C THR A 63 -6.99 43.33 41.32
N ASN A 64 -7.81 44.36 41.51
CA ASN A 64 -7.56 45.47 42.41
C ASN A 64 -8.79 45.72 43.31
N ASP A 65 -8.73 46.78 44.12
CA ASP A 65 -9.82 47.16 45.03
C ASP A 65 -11.13 47.54 44.31
N GLU A 66 -11.09 47.78 43.00
CA GLU A 66 -12.27 48.05 42.16
C GLU A 66 -12.85 46.80 41.49
N GLY A 67 -12.08 45.71 41.34
CA GLY A 67 -12.57 44.45 40.78
C GLY A 67 -11.52 43.61 40.05
N THR A 68 -11.98 42.56 39.36
CA THR A 68 -11.13 41.67 38.55
C THR A 68 -11.37 41.87 37.07
N VAL A 69 -10.30 42.02 36.31
CA VAL A 69 -10.30 42.10 34.84
C VAL A 69 -9.63 40.86 34.28
N TYR A 70 -10.23 40.29 33.23
CA TYR A 70 -9.71 39.10 32.55
C TYR A 70 -9.08 39.48 31.22
N GLY A 71 -7.91 38.91 30.94
CA GLY A 71 -7.23 38.98 29.65
C GLY A 71 -7.89 38.10 28.58
N GLN A 72 -7.26 38.06 27.41
CA GLN A 72 -7.72 37.27 26.27
C GLN A 72 -7.71 35.76 26.60
N ASP A 73 -8.77 35.06 26.20
CA ASP A 73 -8.80 33.59 26.22
C ASP A 73 -7.88 33.05 25.13
N ALA A 74 -6.86 32.31 25.55
CA ALA A 74 -5.91 31.64 24.68
C ALA A 74 -6.07 30.12 24.84
N THR A 75 -5.73 29.37 23.79
CA THR A 75 -5.84 27.92 23.79
C THR A 75 -4.53 27.25 23.44
N PHE A 76 -4.33 26.05 23.98
CA PHE A 76 -3.30 25.12 23.58
C PHE A 76 -3.94 23.73 23.39
N LYS A 77 -3.76 23.12 22.21
CA LYS A 77 -4.26 21.78 21.90
C LYS A 77 -3.12 20.78 22.04
N PHE A 78 -3.34 19.71 22.79
CA PHE A 78 -2.42 18.55 22.80
C PHE A 78 -2.41 17.88 21.42
N PRO A 79 -1.30 17.20 21.04
CA PRO A 79 -1.20 16.51 19.76
C PRO A 79 -2.37 15.56 19.51
N ASP A 80 -2.64 15.33 18.23
CA ASP A 80 -3.60 14.31 17.82
C ASP A 80 -3.17 12.95 18.37
N CYS A 81 -4.14 12.11 18.73
CA CYS A 81 -3.82 10.79 19.27
C CYS A 81 -3.02 10.00 18.22
N PRO A 82 -1.95 9.28 18.62
CA PRO A 82 -1.32 8.36 17.68
C PRO A 82 -2.40 7.40 17.15
N PRO A 83 -2.40 7.09 15.85
CA PRO A 83 -3.38 6.15 15.31
C PRO A 83 -3.27 4.85 16.10
N SER A 84 -4.43 4.32 16.54
CA SER A 84 -4.50 3.03 17.21
C SER A 84 -3.76 1.97 16.39
N PRO A 85 -3.17 0.94 17.03
CA PRO A 85 -2.72 -0.22 16.28
C PRO A 85 -3.90 -0.74 15.45
N ASP A 86 -3.69 -0.80 14.14
CA ASP A 86 -4.69 -1.26 13.20
C ASP A 86 -4.15 -2.54 12.54
N LEU A 87 -5.03 -3.52 12.33
CA LEU A 87 -4.69 -4.75 11.64
C LEU A 87 -5.13 -4.66 10.19
N ALA A 88 -4.18 -4.73 9.28
CA ALA A 88 -4.47 -5.11 7.91
C ALA A 88 -4.58 -6.64 7.85
N LEU A 89 -5.74 -7.13 7.42
CA LEU A 89 -5.98 -8.55 7.17
C LEU A 89 -5.84 -8.84 5.69
N THR A 90 -5.16 -9.92 5.37
CA THR A 90 -5.16 -10.53 4.05
C THR A 90 -5.53 -12.01 4.19
N ALA A 91 -6.17 -12.58 3.18
CA ALA A 91 -6.50 -13.99 3.17
C ALA A 91 -6.24 -14.58 1.78
N LYS A 92 -5.78 -15.84 1.75
CA LYS A 92 -5.27 -16.49 0.55
C LYS A 92 -5.70 -17.91 0.42
N GLN A 93 -6.53 -18.23 -0.58
CA GLN A 93 -6.79 -19.61 -0.90
C GLN A 93 -5.50 -20.30 -1.41
N THR A 94 -5.16 -21.44 -0.82
CA THR A 94 -4.02 -22.29 -1.18
C THR A 94 -4.44 -23.66 -1.70
N SER A 95 -5.74 -23.99 -1.63
CA SER A 95 -6.26 -25.22 -2.23
C SER A 95 -6.33 -25.14 -3.76
N PRO A 96 -6.05 -26.25 -4.47
CA PRO A 96 -6.20 -26.34 -5.91
C PRO A 96 -7.59 -25.93 -6.41
N LEU A 97 -7.62 -25.38 -7.61
CA LEU A 97 -8.82 -24.94 -8.30
C LEU A 97 -8.99 -25.76 -9.60
N PRO A 98 -10.24 -26.03 -10.06
CA PRO A 98 -11.51 -25.66 -9.45
C PRO A 98 -11.88 -26.54 -8.25
N VAL A 99 -12.56 -25.96 -7.26
CA VAL A 99 -13.04 -26.64 -6.06
C VAL A 99 -14.34 -27.41 -6.35
N LYS A 100 -14.30 -28.71 -6.07
CA LYS A 100 -15.41 -29.64 -6.20
C LYS A 100 -16.03 -29.99 -4.86
N ALA A 101 -17.26 -30.51 -4.91
CA ALA A 101 -17.91 -31.04 -3.73
C ALA A 101 -17.00 -32.05 -2.99
N ASN A 102 -16.85 -31.87 -1.67
CA ASN A 102 -15.98 -32.60 -0.76
C ASN A 102 -14.48 -32.26 -0.81
N ASP A 103 -14.04 -31.34 -1.68
CA ASP A 103 -12.66 -30.84 -1.62
C ASP A 103 -12.44 -30.04 -0.34
N THR A 104 -11.21 -30.06 0.17
CA THR A 104 -10.82 -29.20 1.30
C THR A 104 -10.13 -27.96 0.77
N LEU A 105 -10.84 -26.83 0.85
CA LEU A 105 -10.25 -25.52 0.66
C LEU A 105 -9.33 -25.19 1.83
N THR A 106 -8.19 -24.58 1.55
CA THR A 106 -7.30 -24.07 2.58
C THR A 106 -7.03 -22.60 2.29
N TYR A 107 -7.00 -21.78 3.32
CA TYR A 107 -6.75 -20.35 3.25
C TYR A 107 -5.64 -19.96 4.21
N ASP A 108 -4.58 -19.30 3.73
CA ASP A 108 -3.59 -18.66 4.57
C ASP A 108 -4.01 -17.21 4.82
N ILE A 109 -4.22 -16.85 6.07
CA ILE A 109 -4.64 -15.52 6.50
C ILE A 109 -3.46 -14.86 7.17
N THR A 110 -3.20 -13.59 6.86
CA THR A 110 -2.18 -12.79 7.54
C THR A 110 -2.85 -11.59 8.22
N ALA A 111 -2.56 -11.37 9.50
CA ALA A 111 -2.90 -10.13 10.18
C ALA A 111 -1.60 -9.35 10.43
N LYS A 112 -1.47 -8.17 9.83
CA LYS A 112 -0.28 -7.30 9.92
C LYS A 112 -0.63 -6.05 10.73
N ASN A 113 0.18 -5.73 11.73
CA ASN A 113 0.09 -4.46 12.44
C ASN A 113 0.57 -3.34 11.51
N ILE A 114 -0.36 -2.52 11.03
CA ILE A 114 -0.08 -1.33 10.21
C ILE A 114 -0.02 -0.05 11.05
N GLY A 115 -0.23 -0.16 12.36
CA GLY A 115 -0.07 0.94 13.31
C GLY A 115 1.39 1.29 13.56
N ALA A 116 1.62 2.52 14.01
CA ALA A 116 2.96 3.05 14.26
C ALA A 116 3.62 2.53 15.56
N VAL A 117 2.88 1.78 16.37
CA VAL A 117 3.31 1.30 17.69
C VAL A 117 3.21 -0.23 17.79
N SER A 118 4.03 -0.82 18.65
CA SER A 118 3.91 -2.25 18.96
C SER A 118 2.61 -2.49 19.72
N TYR A 119 1.89 -3.53 19.30
CA TYR A 119 0.70 -4.00 19.98
C TYR A 119 1.05 -5.14 20.93
N THR A 120 0.44 -5.16 22.13
CA THR A 120 0.51 -6.29 23.04
C THR A 120 -0.90 -6.63 23.50
N GLY A 121 -1.35 -7.86 23.27
CA GLY A 121 -2.68 -8.34 23.68
C GLY A 121 -3.14 -9.54 22.87
N LEU A 122 -4.44 -9.82 22.90
CA LEU A 122 -5.04 -10.93 22.14
C LEU A 122 -5.33 -10.53 20.70
N VAL A 123 -4.94 -11.42 19.77
CA VAL A 123 -5.36 -11.37 18.37
C VAL A 123 -6.38 -12.49 18.14
N GLY A 124 -7.55 -12.13 17.62
CA GLY A 124 -8.56 -13.12 17.27
C GLY A 124 -9.12 -12.92 15.87
N LEU A 125 -9.76 -13.98 15.37
CA LEU A 125 -10.40 -14.02 14.06
C LEU A 125 -11.88 -14.39 14.22
N TYR A 126 -12.71 -13.71 13.46
CA TYR A 126 -14.10 -14.12 13.24
C TYR A 126 -14.30 -14.43 11.77
N ILE A 127 -14.98 -15.54 11.53
CA ILE A 127 -15.21 -16.09 10.21
C ILE A 127 -16.71 -16.25 10.05
N THR A 128 -17.29 -15.62 9.02
CA THR A 128 -18.70 -15.85 8.68
C THR A 128 -18.81 -16.73 7.45
N ILE A 129 -19.58 -17.79 7.59
CA ILE A 129 -19.73 -18.86 6.59
C ILE A 129 -21.11 -18.78 5.97
N PRO A 130 -21.28 -18.85 4.64
CA PRO A 130 -22.59 -18.95 4.00
C PRO A 130 -23.36 -20.21 4.43
N ALA A 131 -24.69 -20.12 4.56
CA ALA A 131 -25.56 -21.18 5.14
C ALA A 131 -25.45 -22.59 4.53
N ASN A 132 -24.87 -22.72 3.34
CA ASN A 132 -24.75 -24.00 2.62
C ASN A 132 -23.37 -24.64 2.73
N SER A 133 -22.39 -24.02 3.38
CA SER A 133 -21.03 -24.54 3.50
C SER A 133 -20.88 -25.26 4.85
N THR A 134 -20.64 -26.58 4.83
CA THR A 134 -20.44 -27.38 6.04
C THR A 134 -18.98 -27.77 6.18
N TYR A 135 -18.32 -27.24 7.21
CA TYR A 135 -16.91 -27.52 7.48
C TYR A 135 -16.76 -28.49 8.65
N ASN A 136 -16.02 -29.58 8.43
CA ASN A 136 -15.87 -30.65 9.44
C ASN A 136 -14.74 -30.39 10.45
N SER A 137 -13.80 -29.50 10.12
CA SER A 137 -12.68 -29.12 11.00
C SER A 137 -12.01 -27.84 10.52
N LEU A 138 -11.80 -26.89 11.43
CA LEU A 138 -10.95 -25.72 11.23
C LEU A 138 -9.64 -25.93 11.98
N THR A 139 -8.52 -25.99 11.26
CA THR A 139 -7.18 -26.04 11.87
C THR A 139 -6.43 -24.76 11.60
N ILE A 140 -6.21 -23.95 12.64
CA ILE A 140 -5.37 -22.76 12.58
C ILE A 140 -3.95 -23.08 13.06
N LYS A 141 -2.98 -22.91 12.17
CA LYS A 141 -1.56 -23.09 12.48
C LYS A 141 -0.82 -21.76 12.47
N ASN A 142 -0.27 -21.39 13.61
CA ASN A 142 0.92 -20.56 13.71
C ASN A 142 2.09 -21.53 14.00
N PRO A 143 3.24 -21.45 13.32
CA PRO A 143 4.38 -22.33 13.59
C PRO A 143 4.87 -22.33 15.05
N ASN A 144 4.48 -21.33 15.87
CA ASN A 144 4.89 -21.22 17.27
C ASN A 144 3.75 -21.30 18.32
N ILE A 145 2.46 -21.25 17.95
CA ILE A 145 1.33 -21.16 18.91
C ILE A 145 0.04 -21.85 18.38
N THR A 146 -0.84 -22.33 19.28
CA THR A 146 -2.10 -23.06 18.95
C THR A 146 -3.35 -22.23 19.30
N TYR A 147 -4.30 -22.11 18.36
CA TYR A 147 -5.60 -21.45 18.55
C TYR A 147 -6.71 -22.44 18.89
N GLN A 148 -7.77 -21.97 19.57
CA GLN A 148 -9.02 -22.69 19.74
C GLN A 148 -10.14 -21.97 18.99
N CYS A 149 -10.89 -22.72 18.19
CA CYS A 149 -12.00 -22.21 17.39
C CYS A 149 -13.31 -22.86 17.81
N GLN A 150 -14.39 -22.09 17.80
CA GLN A 150 -15.73 -22.58 18.11
C GLN A 150 -16.75 -22.01 17.13
N ASP A 151 -17.67 -22.87 16.66
CA ASP A 151 -18.84 -22.47 15.88
C ASP A 151 -19.95 -21.99 16.83
N PHE A 152 -20.41 -20.75 16.63
CA PHE A 152 -21.44 -20.09 17.42
C PHE A 152 -22.83 -20.14 16.79
N GLY A 153 -22.96 -20.80 15.65
CA GLY A 153 -24.20 -20.89 14.91
C GLY A 153 -24.52 -19.62 14.10
N PRO A 154 -25.78 -19.47 13.64
CA PRO A 154 -26.14 -18.45 12.65
C PRO A 154 -25.95 -17.02 13.15
N ALA A 155 -25.34 -16.16 12.33
CA ALA A 155 -25.11 -14.74 12.58
C ALA A 155 -26.40 -13.98 12.98
N ALA A 156 -27.53 -14.31 12.34
CA ALA A 156 -28.84 -13.72 12.63
C ALA A 156 -29.32 -13.94 14.09
N GLY A 157 -28.82 -14.98 14.76
CA GLY A 157 -29.15 -15.29 16.15
C GLY A 157 -28.35 -14.50 17.19
N LEU A 158 -27.26 -13.85 16.79
CA LEU A 158 -26.28 -13.23 17.71
C LEU A 158 -26.60 -11.76 18.04
N GLY A 159 -27.56 -11.13 17.35
CA GLY A 159 -28.13 -9.84 17.75
C GLY A 159 -27.23 -8.60 17.60
N ALA A 160 -26.06 -8.70 16.95
CA ALA A 160 -25.17 -7.56 16.68
C ALA A 160 -25.45 -6.90 15.32
N PRO A 161 -25.50 -5.55 15.23
CA PRO A 161 -25.67 -4.84 13.96
C PRO A 161 -24.58 -5.17 12.92
N ALA A 162 -23.33 -5.36 13.38
CA ALA A 162 -22.17 -5.65 12.55
C ALA A 162 -22.31 -6.96 11.75
N PHE A 163 -23.16 -7.89 12.19
CA PHE A 163 -23.34 -9.19 11.55
C PHE A 163 -24.68 -9.36 10.83
N SER A 164 -25.52 -8.31 10.81
CA SER A 164 -26.89 -8.36 10.30
C SER A 164 -26.98 -8.59 8.78
N THR A 165 -25.89 -8.36 8.04
CA THR A 165 -25.81 -8.58 6.59
C THR A 165 -25.33 -9.99 6.22
N TYR A 166 -24.87 -10.79 7.18
CA TYR A 166 -24.35 -12.13 6.91
C TYR A 166 -25.40 -13.22 7.12
N THR A 167 -25.35 -14.25 6.27
CA THR A 167 -26.44 -15.23 6.15
C THR A 167 -26.14 -16.61 6.72
N GLY A 168 -24.95 -16.87 7.28
CA GLY A 168 -24.69 -18.16 7.93
C GLY A 168 -23.87 -18.08 9.21
N ASN A 169 -23.10 -19.11 9.53
CA ASN A 169 -22.55 -19.32 10.88
C ASN A 169 -21.36 -18.42 11.17
N ILE A 170 -21.25 -17.96 12.43
CA ILE A 170 -20.07 -17.27 12.94
C ILE A 170 -19.18 -18.27 13.66
N ILE A 171 -17.93 -18.37 13.23
CA ILE A 171 -16.88 -19.07 13.95
C ILE A 171 -15.93 -18.02 14.51
N GLY A 172 -15.64 -18.09 15.81
CA GLY A 172 -14.59 -17.27 16.41
C GLY A 172 -13.44 -18.14 16.89
N CYS A 173 -12.24 -17.63 16.66
CA CYS A 173 -11.00 -18.26 17.05
C CYS A 173 -10.22 -17.33 17.96
N VAL A 174 -9.80 -17.86 19.10
CA VAL A 174 -9.01 -17.15 20.11
C VAL A 174 -7.76 -17.95 20.45
N GLU A 175 -6.72 -17.24 20.86
CA GLU A 175 -5.47 -17.82 21.30
C GLU A 175 -5.58 -18.31 22.75
N ASN A 176 -4.86 -19.38 23.07
CA ASN A 176 -4.90 -20.07 24.36
C ASN A 176 -4.12 -19.34 25.48
N SER A 177 -4.42 -18.07 25.73
CA SER A 177 -3.97 -17.26 26.87
C SER A 177 -2.57 -16.64 26.87
N ASP A 178 -1.80 -16.74 25.79
CA ASP A 178 -0.55 -15.98 25.65
C ASP A 178 -0.81 -14.66 24.91
N GLU A 179 -0.42 -13.52 25.48
CA GLU A 179 -0.46 -12.22 24.79
C GLU A 179 0.58 -12.21 23.66
N ILE A 180 0.18 -11.81 22.44
CA ILE A 180 1.11 -11.58 21.35
C ILE A 180 1.67 -10.18 21.48
N SER A 181 3.00 -10.06 21.42
CA SER A 181 3.65 -8.78 21.13
C SER A 181 3.91 -8.67 19.63
N LEU A 182 3.12 -7.84 18.95
CA LEU A 182 3.17 -7.61 17.51
C LEU A 182 3.80 -6.22 17.24
N PRO A 183 5.09 -6.14 16.87
CA PRO A 183 5.73 -4.85 16.61
C PRO A 183 5.08 -4.13 15.42
N ALA A 184 5.33 -2.83 15.27
CA ALA A 184 4.92 -2.09 14.07
C ALA A 184 5.46 -2.78 12.81
N GLY A 185 4.60 -3.09 11.84
CA GLY A 185 4.93 -3.86 10.64
C GLY A 185 5.02 -5.39 10.85
N GLY A 186 4.98 -5.86 12.10
CA GLY A 186 4.93 -7.28 12.42
C GLY A 186 3.62 -7.93 11.98
N PHE A 187 3.65 -9.24 11.74
CA PHE A 187 2.49 -9.99 11.28
C PHE A 187 2.37 -11.35 11.93
N VAL A 188 1.15 -11.90 11.93
CA VAL A 188 0.84 -13.27 12.31
C VAL A 188 0.14 -13.97 11.15
N LYS A 189 0.51 -15.23 10.89
CA LYS A 189 -0.09 -16.07 9.87
C LYS A 189 -0.97 -17.14 10.50
N PHE A 190 -2.08 -17.41 9.86
CA PHE A 190 -3.07 -18.41 10.21
C PHE A 190 -3.33 -19.24 8.96
N SER A 191 -3.66 -20.51 9.11
CA SER A 191 -4.20 -21.31 8.01
C SER A 191 -5.62 -21.72 8.37
N LEU A 192 -6.50 -21.85 7.41
CA LEU A 192 -7.92 -22.12 7.61
C LEU A 192 -8.33 -23.17 6.60
N SER A 193 -8.70 -24.36 7.05
CA SER A 193 -9.18 -25.42 6.17
C SER A 193 -10.69 -25.61 6.27
N LEU A 194 -11.32 -25.87 5.12
CA LEU A 194 -12.75 -25.74 4.86
C LEU A 194 -13.16 -26.81 3.83
N THR A 195 -13.93 -27.83 4.19
CA THR A 195 -14.51 -28.79 3.22
C THR A 195 -15.73 -28.23 2.46
N ALA A 196 -15.71 -28.27 1.11
CA ALA A 196 -16.81 -27.85 0.26
C ALA A 196 -17.99 -28.84 0.32
N SER A 197 -19.23 -28.34 0.42
CA SER A 197 -20.46 -29.14 0.37
C SER A 197 -21.01 -29.32 -1.06
N SER A 198 -20.57 -28.48 -2.00
CA SER A 198 -20.93 -28.52 -3.42
C SER A 198 -19.77 -27.97 -4.27
N ASP A 199 -19.85 -28.14 -5.59
CA ASP A 199 -18.95 -27.45 -6.52
C ASP A 199 -19.10 -25.93 -6.35
N PHE A 200 -17.98 -25.21 -6.35
CA PHE A 200 -17.99 -23.75 -6.30
C PHE A 200 -18.02 -23.17 -7.71
N THR A 201 -18.82 -22.13 -7.90
CA THR A 201 -18.86 -21.34 -9.14
C THR A 201 -17.97 -20.11 -8.99
N PRO A 202 -17.11 -19.75 -9.97
CA PRO A 202 -16.37 -18.48 -9.97
C PRO A 202 -17.25 -17.29 -9.60
N GLY A 203 -16.77 -16.40 -8.74
CA GLY A 203 -17.52 -15.27 -8.21
C GLY A 203 -18.40 -15.59 -6.97
N THR A 204 -18.38 -16.82 -6.45
CA THR A 204 -19.14 -17.17 -5.23
C THR A 204 -18.40 -16.65 -4.00
N GLU A 205 -19.07 -15.86 -3.19
CA GLU A 205 -18.53 -15.49 -1.88
C GLU A 205 -18.43 -16.71 -0.96
N VAL A 206 -17.21 -17.03 -0.53
CA VAL A 206 -16.91 -18.21 0.27
C VAL A 206 -16.87 -17.89 1.75
N LEU A 207 -16.26 -16.74 2.08
CA LEU A 207 -15.93 -16.42 3.45
C LEU A 207 -15.85 -14.92 3.69
N HIS A 208 -16.27 -14.50 4.87
CA HIS A 208 -15.87 -13.23 5.45
C HIS A 208 -14.91 -13.48 6.60
N VAL A 209 -13.73 -12.86 6.56
CA VAL A 209 -12.76 -12.92 7.66
C VAL A 209 -12.60 -11.53 8.23
N GLY A 210 -12.95 -11.38 9.50
CA GLY A 210 -12.63 -10.22 10.32
C GLY A 210 -11.59 -10.60 11.37
N GLY A 211 -10.83 -9.61 11.80
CA GLY A 211 -9.80 -9.77 12.84
C GLY A 211 -9.83 -8.59 13.78
N PHE A 212 -9.40 -8.82 15.00
CA PHE A 212 -9.47 -7.83 16.07
C PHE A 212 -8.24 -7.90 16.98
N LEU A 213 -8.01 -6.78 17.64
CA LEU A 213 -7.02 -6.60 18.70
C LEU A 213 -7.76 -6.23 19.98
N GLU A 214 -7.53 -6.93 21.08
CA GLU A 214 -8.01 -6.51 22.39
C GLU A 214 -7.06 -5.45 22.98
N SER A 215 -7.49 -4.20 23.15
CA SER A 215 -6.68 -3.21 23.87
C SER A 215 -6.84 -3.41 25.37
N GLY A 216 -5.73 -3.65 26.07
CA GLY A 216 -5.71 -4.01 27.49
C GLY A 216 -6.43 -3.00 28.39
N TYR A 217 -7.60 -3.41 28.91
CA TYR A 217 -8.04 -3.35 30.30
C TYR A 217 -9.48 -3.89 30.37
N GLU A 218 -9.64 -5.19 30.66
CA GLU A 218 -10.38 -5.68 31.83
C GLU A 218 -10.18 -7.21 31.94
N PRO A 219 -9.66 -7.71 33.08
CA PRO A 219 -9.50 -9.13 33.32
C PRO A 219 -10.84 -9.70 33.77
N ASP A 220 -11.43 -10.61 32.99
CA ASP A 220 -12.01 -11.85 33.53
C ASP A 220 -12.50 -12.79 32.41
N THR A 221 -11.86 -13.96 32.36
CA THR A 221 -12.31 -15.26 31.86
C THR A 221 -13.50 -15.32 30.89
N ALA A 222 -13.18 -15.82 29.69
CA ALA A 222 -14.06 -16.27 28.62
C ALA A 222 -15.39 -16.92 29.07
N GLN A 223 -16.49 -16.54 28.40
CA GLN A 223 -17.44 -17.47 27.78
C GLN A 223 -18.19 -16.79 26.62
N ILE A 224 -18.35 -17.52 25.51
CA ILE A 224 -19.46 -17.26 24.61
C ILE A 224 -20.71 -17.86 25.27
N GLU A 225 -21.38 -17.07 26.11
CA GLU A 225 -22.70 -17.39 26.64
C GLU A 225 -23.69 -16.31 26.22
N MET A 226 -24.60 -16.64 25.30
CA MET A 226 -25.87 -15.94 25.21
C MET A 226 -26.84 -16.56 26.22
N ALA A 227 -26.77 -16.13 27.48
CA ALA A 227 -27.87 -16.34 28.40
C ALA A 227 -29.03 -15.40 28.00
N ALA A 228 -30.19 -15.98 27.74
CA ALA A 228 -31.42 -15.25 27.46
C ALA A 228 -31.76 -14.30 28.62
N GLY A 229 -31.59 -12.99 28.40
CA GLY A 229 -32.17 -11.93 29.23
C GLY A 229 -31.15 -11.07 29.98
N GLY A 230 -30.90 -9.87 29.45
CA GLY A 230 -30.23 -8.80 30.19
C GLY A 230 -29.47 -7.85 29.27
N ASN A 231 -29.90 -6.59 29.20
CA ASN A 231 -29.29 -5.54 28.39
C ASN A 231 -27.90 -5.14 28.90
N ALA A 232 -26.89 -5.13 28.01
CA ALA A 232 -25.83 -4.12 27.78
C ALA A 232 -24.52 -4.79 27.26
N PRO A 233 -23.65 -4.08 26.52
CA PRO A 233 -23.41 -4.29 25.10
C PRO A 233 -22.11 -5.02 24.78
N PHE A 234 -22.01 -5.41 23.52
CA PHE A 234 -20.81 -5.83 22.81
C PHE A 234 -19.57 -4.99 23.18
N TYR A 235 -18.42 -5.66 23.17
CA TYR A 235 -17.15 -5.04 22.78
C TYR A 235 -17.39 -4.23 21.51
N ASP A 236 -16.93 -2.97 21.48
CA ASP A 236 -16.84 -2.23 20.24
C ASP A 236 -15.76 -2.93 19.40
N LEU A 237 -16.16 -3.95 18.63
CA LEU A 237 -15.32 -4.56 17.62
C LEU A 237 -15.10 -3.45 16.59
N ASN A 238 -14.04 -2.68 16.77
CA ASN A 238 -13.43 -1.93 15.67
C ASN A 238 -12.83 -2.98 14.71
N ILE A 239 -13.71 -3.67 13.97
CA ILE A 239 -13.34 -4.48 12.82
C ILE A 239 -12.94 -3.47 11.75
N ASN A 240 -11.72 -3.00 11.83
CA ASN A 240 -11.21 -2.01 10.90
C ASN A 240 -11.09 -2.60 9.48
N ASN A 241 -11.01 -3.92 9.37
CA ASN A 241 -10.84 -4.61 8.09
C ASN A 241 -11.61 -5.95 8.05
N ILE A 242 -12.40 -6.13 6.99
CA ILE A 242 -13.04 -7.40 6.63
C ILE A 242 -12.52 -7.81 5.26
N VAL A 243 -12.01 -9.03 5.17
CA VAL A 243 -11.63 -9.63 3.89
C VAL A 243 -12.78 -10.48 3.39
N ASN A 244 -13.33 -10.10 2.24
CA ASN A 244 -14.31 -10.89 1.52
C ASN A 244 -13.55 -11.83 0.59
N LEU A 245 -13.62 -13.12 0.86
CA LEU A 245 -13.03 -14.13 -0.01
C LEU A 245 -14.07 -14.57 -1.01
N VAL A 246 -13.85 -14.16 -2.25
CA VAL A 246 -14.64 -14.58 -3.39
C VAL A 246 -13.87 -15.67 -4.12
N TYR A 247 -14.53 -16.79 -4.36
CA TYR A 247 -13.97 -17.92 -5.09
C TYR A 247 -13.58 -17.50 -6.50
N GLY A 248 -12.31 -17.66 -6.85
CA GLY A 248 -11.79 -17.24 -8.14
C GLY A 248 -11.64 -15.73 -8.31
N GLN A 249 -11.52 -14.97 -7.20
CA GLN A 249 -10.93 -13.64 -7.23
C GLN A 249 -9.58 -13.70 -6.55
N ASP A 250 -8.57 -13.21 -7.23
CA ASP A 250 -7.18 -13.48 -6.91
C ASP A 250 -6.42 -12.23 -6.41
N ASN A 251 -7.19 -11.17 -6.06
CA ASN A 251 -6.77 -9.87 -5.50
C ASN A 251 -5.95 -8.97 -6.45
N ASP A 252 -5.85 -9.31 -7.73
CA ASP A 252 -5.10 -8.53 -8.71
C ASP A 252 -5.83 -7.26 -9.21
N LYS A 253 -7.13 -7.13 -8.87
CA LYS A 253 -8.09 -6.07 -9.27
C LYS A 253 -8.54 -6.12 -10.73
N ILE A 254 -8.22 -7.18 -11.45
CA ILE A 254 -8.79 -7.51 -12.74
C ILE A 254 -10.08 -8.30 -12.48
N SER A 255 -11.13 -8.03 -13.25
CA SER A 255 -12.37 -8.77 -13.09
C SER A 255 -12.25 -10.13 -13.77
N ASP A 256 -12.81 -11.18 -13.17
CA ASP A 256 -12.82 -12.53 -13.73
C ASP A 256 -13.39 -12.54 -15.15
N SER A 257 -14.33 -11.64 -15.48
CA SER A 257 -14.89 -11.59 -16.84
C SER A 257 -13.90 -11.16 -17.91
N VAL A 258 -12.87 -10.37 -17.55
CA VAL A 258 -11.76 -10.01 -18.42
C VAL A 258 -10.80 -11.19 -18.54
N GLU A 259 -10.45 -11.82 -17.43
CA GLU A 259 -9.50 -12.94 -17.41
C GLU A 259 -10.06 -14.19 -18.09
N ASN A 260 -11.31 -14.55 -17.83
CA ASN A 260 -12.01 -15.65 -18.51
C ASN A 260 -12.16 -15.41 -20.02
N ALA A 261 -12.02 -14.17 -20.48
CA ALA A 261 -12.04 -13.80 -21.89
C ALA A 261 -10.63 -13.76 -22.52
N ALA A 262 -9.57 -14.05 -21.75
CA ALA A 262 -8.23 -14.20 -22.26
C ALA A 262 -8.10 -15.41 -23.21
N PRO A 263 -7.05 -15.49 -24.03
CA PRO A 263 -6.82 -16.60 -24.96
C PRO A 263 -6.85 -17.96 -24.26
N ASN A 264 -7.05 -19.04 -25.03
CA ASN A 264 -7.09 -20.41 -24.51
C ASN A 264 -8.12 -20.58 -23.38
N ASN A 265 -9.32 -20.02 -23.57
CA ASN A 265 -10.44 -20.10 -22.61
C ASN A 265 -10.11 -19.54 -21.21
N GLY A 266 -9.32 -18.47 -21.16
CA GLY A 266 -8.93 -17.82 -19.91
C GLY A 266 -7.69 -18.42 -19.25
N ASP A 267 -6.98 -19.35 -19.89
CA ASP A 267 -5.70 -19.93 -19.46
C ASP A 267 -4.58 -19.34 -20.35
N GLY A 268 -4.25 -18.08 -20.09
CA GLY A 268 -3.35 -17.27 -20.91
C GLY A 268 -1.89 -17.66 -20.78
N ASN A 269 -1.51 -18.44 -19.75
CA ASN A 269 -0.17 -19.02 -19.61
C ASN A 269 -0.08 -20.47 -20.10
N ASN A 270 -1.20 -21.09 -20.47
CA ASN A 270 -1.32 -22.45 -20.98
C ASN A 270 -0.77 -23.51 -20.01
N ASP A 271 -1.06 -23.37 -18.73
CA ASP A 271 -0.71 -24.35 -17.69
C ASP A 271 -1.85 -25.34 -17.37
N GLY A 272 -3.03 -25.13 -17.98
CA GLY A 272 -4.22 -25.96 -17.82
C GLY A 272 -5.18 -25.49 -16.72
N VAL A 273 -4.86 -24.40 -16.03
CA VAL A 273 -5.69 -23.74 -15.03
C VAL A 273 -6.10 -22.36 -15.56
N PRO A 274 -7.38 -21.96 -15.44
CA PRO A 274 -7.77 -20.60 -15.79
C PRO A 274 -7.05 -19.54 -14.92
N ASP A 275 -6.60 -18.46 -15.54
CA ASP A 275 -5.85 -17.39 -14.90
C ASP A 275 -6.67 -16.74 -13.78
N ALA A 276 -7.98 -16.54 -13.99
CA ALA A 276 -8.89 -15.93 -13.01
C ALA A 276 -8.91 -16.64 -11.64
N ILE A 277 -8.46 -17.89 -11.57
CA ILE A 277 -8.44 -18.67 -10.34
C ILE A 277 -7.00 -18.83 -9.81
N GLN A 278 -6.02 -18.13 -10.36
CA GLN A 278 -4.61 -18.25 -10.00
C GLN A 278 -4.02 -16.92 -9.54
N ARG A 279 -3.82 -16.75 -8.24
CA ARG A 279 -3.24 -15.52 -7.65
C ARG A 279 -1.88 -15.10 -8.18
N ASN A 280 -1.13 -16.02 -8.75
CA ASN A 280 0.18 -15.76 -9.32
C ASN A 280 0.11 -15.54 -10.84
N VAL A 281 -1.09 -15.49 -11.43
CA VAL A 281 -1.32 -15.33 -12.87
C VAL A 281 -2.44 -14.33 -13.12
N THR A 282 -2.13 -13.22 -13.79
CA THR A 282 -3.12 -12.18 -14.13
C THR A 282 -3.22 -12.00 -15.63
N SER A 283 -4.41 -12.06 -16.20
CA SER A 283 -4.65 -11.80 -17.62
C SER A 283 -5.45 -10.53 -17.88
N LEU A 284 -4.83 -9.51 -18.48
CA LEU A 284 -5.49 -8.24 -18.76
C LEU A 284 -5.31 -7.75 -20.19
N VAL A 285 -6.25 -6.93 -20.65
CA VAL A 285 -6.17 -6.29 -21.97
C VAL A 285 -5.29 -5.05 -21.88
N SER A 286 -4.20 -5.02 -22.65
CA SER A 286 -3.36 -3.83 -22.77
C SER A 286 -4.15 -2.67 -23.40
N PRO A 287 -4.24 -1.50 -22.74
CA PRO A 287 -4.87 -0.32 -23.33
C PRO A 287 -4.05 0.28 -24.48
N VAL A 288 -2.81 -0.17 -24.67
CA VAL A 288 -1.91 0.28 -25.75
C VAL A 288 -2.19 -0.50 -27.04
N THR A 289 -2.35 -1.83 -26.94
CA THR A 289 -2.48 -2.71 -28.12
C THR A 289 -3.87 -3.29 -28.32
N ASN A 290 -4.75 -3.18 -27.32
CA ASN A 290 -6.02 -3.92 -27.22
C ASN A 290 -5.83 -5.45 -27.36
N LYS A 291 -4.67 -5.96 -26.94
CA LYS A 291 -4.34 -7.41 -26.88
C LYS A 291 -4.13 -7.83 -25.44
N TYR A 292 -4.36 -9.11 -25.17
CA TYR A 292 -4.10 -9.69 -23.85
C TYR A 292 -2.61 -9.75 -23.55
N VAL A 293 -2.31 -9.56 -22.27
CA VAL A 293 -1.02 -9.84 -21.64
C VAL A 293 -1.32 -10.72 -20.43
N THR A 294 -0.55 -11.78 -20.26
CA THR A 294 -0.63 -12.62 -19.05
C THR A 294 0.64 -12.40 -18.24
N VAL A 295 0.50 -11.95 -16.99
CA VAL A 295 1.58 -11.81 -16.02
C VAL A 295 1.62 -13.08 -15.18
N VAL A 296 2.80 -13.68 -15.03
CA VAL A 296 2.99 -14.94 -14.31
C VAL A 296 4.11 -14.78 -13.29
N SER A 297 3.88 -15.24 -12.08
CA SER A 297 4.85 -15.25 -10.98
C SER A 297 4.94 -16.64 -10.34
N PRO A 298 5.94 -16.91 -9.48
CA PRO A 298 6.12 -18.25 -8.91
C PRO A 298 4.94 -18.72 -8.07
N ASP A 299 4.73 -20.04 -8.00
CA ASP A 299 3.72 -20.62 -7.12
C ASP A 299 3.90 -20.18 -5.66
N GLY A 300 2.80 -19.93 -4.98
CA GLY A 300 2.81 -19.46 -3.58
C GLY A 300 2.96 -17.95 -3.42
N THR A 301 3.18 -17.19 -4.49
CA THR A 301 3.19 -15.72 -4.49
C THR A 301 1.81 -15.13 -4.84
N SER A 302 1.66 -13.81 -4.86
CA SER A 302 0.41 -13.14 -5.26
C SER A 302 0.69 -11.88 -6.08
N LEU A 303 0.07 -11.76 -7.24
CA LEU A 303 0.07 -10.54 -8.03
C LEU A 303 -1.04 -9.61 -7.53
N THR A 304 -0.67 -8.37 -7.23
CA THR A 304 -1.61 -7.29 -6.90
C THR A 304 -1.25 -6.03 -7.68
N ASN A 305 -2.21 -5.10 -7.81
CA ASN A 305 -2.01 -3.82 -8.50
C ASN A 305 -1.47 -3.97 -9.93
N VAL A 306 -1.90 -5.02 -10.65
CA VAL A 306 -1.45 -5.27 -12.02
C VAL A 306 -2.09 -4.24 -12.95
N ALA A 307 -1.26 -3.52 -13.70
CA ALA A 307 -1.72 -2.49 -14.62
C ALA A 307 -0.75 -2.33 -15.79
N ILE A 308 -1.29 -1.92 -16.93
CA ILE A 308 -0.50 -1.57 -18.11
C ILE A 308 -0.65 -0.08 -18.38
N HIS A 309 0.47 0.62 -18.37
CA HIS A 309 0.52 2.05 -18.62
C HIS A 309 1.14 2.31 -19.99
N ALA A 310 0.55 3.22 -20.76
CA ALA A 310 1.22 3.74 -21.94
C ALA A 310 2.45 4.55 -21.51
N GLU A 311 3.56 4.41 -22.23
CA GLU A 311 4.63 5.40 -22.18
C GLU A 311 4.06 6.72 -22.69
N ALA A 312 4.11 7.80 -21.89
CA ALA A 312 3.35 9.04 -22.06
C ALA A 312 3.19 9.47 -23.54
N THR A 313 1.94 9.51 -24.01
CA THR A 313 1.60 9.76 -25.41
C THR A 313 1.87 11.23 -25.76
N ASN A 314 2.69 11.47 -26.78
CA ASN A 314 2.95 12.75 -27.46
C ASN A 314 3.88 13.78 -26.76
N GLY A 315 5.19 13.57 -26.86
CA GLY A 315 6.19 14.65 -26.75
C GLY A 315 7.27 14.49 -25.66
N LYS A 316 7.54 13.23 -25.26
CA LYS A 316 8.60 12.70 -24.38
C LYS A 316 9.11 13.64 -23.28
N THR A 317 8.57 13.46 -22.07
CA THR A 317 9.35 13.60 -20.82
C THR A 317 9.02 12.44 -19.90
N ASN A 318 9.82 11.37 -20.00
CA ASN A 318 10.54 10.70 -18.90
C ASN A 318 11.47 9.61 -19.48
N ASN A 319 12.64 10.11 -19.90
CA ASN A 319 14.00 9.52 -19.91
C ASN A 319 14.41 8.37 -20.84
N ASP A 320 13.54 7.49 -21.36
CA ASP A 320 14.03 6.41 -22.25
C ASP A 320 13.98 6.76 -23.74
N THR A 321 14.72 7.79 -24.15
CA THR A 321 14.65 8.30 -25.53
C THR A 321 15.11 7.30 -26.60
N GLY A 322 15.91 6.30 -26.22
CA GLY A 322 16.46 5.28 -27.12
C GLY A 322 15.55 4.09 -27.37
N TYR A 323 14.43 3.97 -26.66
CA TYR A 323 13.51 2.85 -26.76
C TYR A 323 12.07 3.31 -26.84
N ASP A 324 11.23 2.50 -27.47
CA ASP A 324 9.78 2.67 -27.50
C ASP A 324 9.13 1.42 -26.90
N TYR A 325 8.00 1.59 -26.21
CA TYR A 325 7.33 0.52 -25.46
C TYR A 325 6.02 0.10 -26.16
N PRO A 326 6.08 -0.73 -27.23
CA PRO A 326 4.92 -1.03 -28.07
C PRO A 326 3.78 -1.77 -27.33
N PHE A 327 4.07 -2.38 -26.19
CA PHE A 327 3.10 -3.09 -25.36
C PHE A 327 2.67 -2.31 -24.11
N GLY A 328 3.26 -1.13 -23.88
CA GLY A 328 3.18 -0.40 -22.62
C GLY A 328 4.18 -0.92 -21.58
N ILE A 329 4.11 -0.31 -20.39
CA ILE A 329 4.87 -0.67 -19.20
C ILE A 329 3.91 -1.41 -18.28
N ILE A 330 4.25 -2.65 -17.95
CA ILE A 330 3.51 -3.49 -17.02
C ILE A 330 4.02 -3.14 -15.62
N SER A 331 3.10 -2.72 -14.76
CA SER A 331 3.35 -2.50 -13.34
C SER A 331 2.62 -3.57 -12.53
N PHE A 332 3.27 -4.12 -11.53
CA PHE A 332 2.65 -5.03 -10.57
C PHE A 332 3.32 -4.91 -9.20
N THR A 333 2.63 -5.41 -8.20
CA THR A 333 3.15 -5.72 -6.87
C THR A 333 3.10 -7.24 -6.72
N LEU A 334 4.22 -7.85 -6.35
CA LEU A 334 4.30 -9.26 -6.02
C LEU A 334 4.41 -9.39 -4.50
N GLU A 335 3.41 -10.00 -3.89
CA GLU A 335 3.32 -10.23 -2.45
C GLU A 335 3.58 -11.71 -2.12
N ASP A 336 3.66 -12.01 -0.82
CA ASP A 336 3.95 -13.35 -0.28
C ASP A 336 5.33 -13.90 -0.71
N VAL A 337 6.32 -13.03 -0.88
CA VAL A 337 7.71 -13.44 -1.12
C VAL A 337 8.51 -13.48 0.18
N ASP A 338 9.50 -14.36 0.25
CA ASP A 338 10.42 -14.36 1.39
C ASP A 338 11.39 -13.16 1.26
N PRO A 339 11.63 -12.37 2.33
CA PRO A 339 12.57 -11.26 2.31
C PRO A 339 13.95 -11.63 1.74
N GLY A 340 14.37 -10.96 0.67
CA GLY A 340 15.64 -11.21 -0.01
C GLY A 340 15.64 -12.40 -0.99
N SER A 341 14.49 -13.04 -1.22
CA SER A 341 14.37 -14.17 -2.14
C SER A 341 14.42 -13.74 -3.60
N THR A 342 14.84 -14.67 -4.47
CA THR A 342 14.82 -14.50 -5.93
C THR A 342 13.55 -15.12 -6.50
N ASN A 343 12.81 -14.35 -7.29
CA ASN A 343 11.53 -14.71 -7.88
C ASN A 343 11.58 -14.50 -9.40
N THR A 344 11.22 -15.53 -10.17
CA THR A 344 11.15 -15.42 -11.64
C THR A 344 9.75 -14.98 -12.06
N VAL A 345 9.65 -13.82 -12.68
CA VAL A 345 8.40 -13.28 -13.23
C VAL A 345 8.44 -13.41 -14.76
N SER A 346 7.29 -13.70 -15.36
CA SER A 346 7.12 -13.74 -16.80
C SER A 346 5.95 -12.89 -17.28
N PHE A 347 6.07 -12.32 -18.49
CA PHE A 347 4.96 -11.69 -19.21
C PHE A 347 4.79 -12.35 -20.55
N ILE A 348 3.57 -12.75 -20.85
CA ILE A 348 3.19 -13.39 -22.10
C ILE A 348 2.38 -12.38 -22.89
N GLN A 349 2.99 -11.85 -23.95
CA GLN A 349 2.31 -11.00 -24.91
C GLN A 349 1.61 -11.87 -25.95
N HIS A 350 0.28 -11.81 -25.96
CA HIS A 350 -0.53 -12.53 -26.93
C HIS A 350 -0.66 -11.75 -28.24
N ASN A 351 -0.52 -12.45 -29.37
CA ASN A 351 -0.60 -11.89 -30.72
C ASN A 351 0.27 -10.64 -30.94
N PRO A 352 1.59 -10.70 -30.65
CA PRO A 352 2.48 -9.58 -30.85
C PRO A 352 2.67 -9.28 -32.35
N PRO A 353 3.00 -8.03 -32.73
CA PRO A 353 3.31 -7.66 -34.12
C PRO A 353 4.48 -8.43 -34.73
N SER A 354 5.48 -8.80 -33.91
CA SER A 354 6.57 -9.70 -34.27
C SER A 354 6.69 -10.84 -33.25
N THR A 355 7.01 -12.03 -33.73
CA THR A 355 7.31 -13.20 -32.90
C THR A 355 8.80 -13.51 -32.82
N ASN A 356 9.67 -12.67 -33.39
CA ASN A 356 11.12 -12.86 -33.26
C ASN A 356 11.58 -12.28 -31.91
N PRO A 357 12.11 -13.10 -30.97
CA PRO A 357 12.56 -12.60 -29.69
C PRO A 357 13.62 -11.50 -29.76
N ASN A 358 14.46 -11.50 -30.82
CA ASN A 358 15.54 -10.54 -30.99
C ASN A 358 15.05 -9.13 -31.34
N ASP A 359 13.78 -8.97 -31.68
CA ASP A 359 13.21 -7.66 -31.99
C ASP A 359 12.95 -6.85 -30.70
N TYR A 360 13.01 -7.52 -29.54
CA TYR A 360 12.65 -6.93 -28.26
C TYR A 360 13.80 -6.95 -27.26
N THR A 361 13.78 -6.00 -26.34
CA THR A 361 14.58 -5.97 -25.12
C THR A 361 13.70 -5.73 -23.92
N ALA A 362 14.09 -6.23 -22.75
CA ALA A 362 13.39 -5.94 -21.50
C ALA A 362 14.02 -4.72 -20.83
N ARG A 363 13.19 -3.76 -20.41
CA ARG A 363 13.60 -2.49 -19.83
C ARG A 363 12.84 -2.24 -18.53
N LYS A 364 13.57 -1.98 -17.46
CA LYS A 364 13.01 -1.48 -16.21
C LYS A 364 12.74 0.01 -16.33
N HIS A 365 11.61 0.48 -15.81
CA HIS A 365 11.27 1.89 -15.76
C HIS A 365 11.00 2.34 -14.32
N LYS A 366 11.71 3.34 -13.79
CA LYS A 366 11.43 3.91 -12.47
C LYS A 366 10.57 5.16 -12.60
N PRO A 367 9.25 5.14 -12.32
CA PRO A 367 8.36 6.26 -12.64
C PRO A 367 8.68 7.54 -11.87
N THR A 368 9.22 7.41 -10.65
CA THR A 368 9.50 8.54 -9.74
C THR A 368 10.79 9.27 -10.07
N THR A 369 11.84 8.55 -10.47
CA THR A 369 13.14 9.14 -10.85
C THR A 369 13.31 9.29 -12.36
N GLY A 370 12.52 8.57 -13.13
CA GLY A 370 12.66 8.40 -14.57
C GLY A 370 13.84 7.51 -14.97
N ASP A 371 14.53 6.83 -14.06
CA ASP A 371 15.66 6.00 -14.45
C ASP A 371 15.19 4.77 -15.25
N THR A 372 15.93 4.44 -16.31
CA THR A 372 15.67 3.25 -17.12
C THR A 372 16.94 2.45 -17.34
N PHE A 373 16.85 1.13 -17.24
CA PHE A 373 17.98 0.24 -17.47
C PHE A 373 17.53 -1.09 -18.07
N SER A 374 18.45 -1.74 -18.78
CA SER A 374 18.16 -3.00 -19.44
C SER A 374 18.21 -4.11 -18.41
N ILE A 375 17.21 -4.98 -18.48
CA ILE A 375 17.30 -6.29 -17.85
C ILE A 375 18.22 -7.13 -18.74
N THR A 376 19.11 -7.91 -18.14
CA THR A 376 20.19 -8.60 -18.86
C THR A 376 20.24 -10.07 -18.50
N ASN A 377 21.16 -10.82 -19.13
CA ASN A 377 21.39 -12.22 -18.80
C ASN A 377 21.84 -12.43 -17.34
N GLU A 378 22.43 -11.42 -16.69
CA GLU A 378 22.74 -11.48 -15.25
C GLU A 378 21.46 -11.54 -14.39
N ASP A 379 20.36 -11.01 -14.91
CA ASP A 379 19.04 -11.05 -14.31
C ASP A 379 18.23 -12.28 -14.79
N SER A 380 18.91 -13.29 -15.33
CA SER A 380 18.29 -14.49 -15.93
C SER A 380 17.26 -14.18 -17.02
N LEU A 381 17.46 -13.08 -17.78
CA LEU A 381 16.57 -12.68 -18.86
C LEU A 381 16.46 -13.78 -19.93
N SER A 382 15.22 -14.10 -20.29
CA SER A 382 14.86 -14.94 -21.42
C SER A 382 13.70 -14.32 -22.18
N ILE A 383 13.80 -14.21 -23.50
CA ILE A 383 12.69 -13.85 -24.38
C ILE A 383 12.50 -15.00 -25.36
N THR A 384 11.31 -15.60 -25.38
CA THR A 384 11.02 -16.81 -26.16
C THR A 384 9.72 -16.69 -26.92
N GLN A 385 9.71 -17.20 -28.14
CA GLN A 385 8.49 -17.38 -28.92
C GLN A 385 7.74 -18.62 -28.42
N GLN A 386 6.41 -18.52 -28.38
CA GLN A 386 5.51 -19.62 -28.08
C GLN A 386 4.22 -19.56 -28.90
N THR A 387 3.38 -20.59 -28.77
CA THR A 387 2.08 -20.68 -29.42
C THR A 387 1.05 -21.15 -28.40
N ILE A 388 0.00 -20.36 -28.21
CA ILE A 388 -1.08 -20.59 -27.23
C ILE A 388 -2.40 -20.55 -28.00
N ASP A 389 -3.19 -21.62 -27.93
CA ASP A 389 -4.44 -21.80 -28.70
C ASP A 389 -4.29 -21.46 -30.21
N ASN A 390 -3.22 -21.99 -30.83
CA ASN A 390 -2.86 -21.71 -32.23
C ASN A 390 -2.59 -20.22 -32.57
N GLN A 391 -2.47 -19.36 -31.56
CA GLN A 391 -2.09 -17.96 -31.71
C GLN A 391 -0.62 -17.76 -31.31
N PRO A 392 0.13 -16.92 -32.04
CA PRO A 392 1.50 -16.59 -31.65
C PRO A 392 1.54 -15.78 -30.34
N ALA A 393 2.54 -16.07 -29.51
CA ALA A 393 2.83 -15.28 -28.31
C ALA A 393 4.35 -15.15 -28.09
N ILE A 394 4.76 -14.12 -27.36
CA ILE A 394 6.13 -13.90 -26.91
C ILE A 394 6.14 -13.85 -25.39
N GLN A 395 7.03 -14.62 -24.77
CA GLN A 395 7.26 -14.60 -23.33
C GLN A 395 8.55 -13.86 -23.03
N LEU A 396 8.46 -12.88 -22.14
CA LEU A 396 9.59 -12.33 -21.40
C LEU A 396 9.63 -13.02 -20.03
N ALA A 397 10.78 -13.51 -19.58
CA ALA A 397 11.00 -14.03 -18.23
C ALA A 397 12.31 -13.50 -17.65
N PHE A 398 12.35 -13.15 -16.36
CA PHE A 398 13.55 -12.66 -15.68
C PHE A 398 13.41 -12.83 -14.15
N ALA A 399 14.54 -12.83 -13.46
CA ALA A 399 14.62 -12.96 -12.01
C ALA A 399 14.66 -11.57 -11.34
N ILE A 400 13.85 -11.41 -10.30
CA ILE A 400 13.81 -10.22 -9.43
C ILE A 400 14.11 -10.67 -8.00
N ILE A 401 14.91 -9.90 -7.28
CA ILE A 401 15.20 -10.15 -5.87
C ILE A 401 14.43 -9.13 -5.04
N ASP A 402 13.72 -9.57 -4.01
CA ASP A 402 13.09 -8.70 -3.00
C ASP A 402 14.16 -7.89 -2.26
N GLY A 403 14.10 -6.56 -2.38
CA GLY A 403 15.18 -5.65 -1.96
C GLY A 403 16.35 -5.53 -2.94
N GLY A 404 16.23 -6.08 -4.14
CA GLY A 404 17.24 -6.05 -5.19
C GLY A 404 17.19 -4.79 -6.06
N LYS A 405 18.13 -4.66 -7.01
CA LYS A 405 18.19 -3.51 -7.94
C LYS A 405 16.95 -3.36 -8.84
N LEU A 406 16.31 -4.49 -9.14
CA LEU A 406 15.11 -4.59 -9.98
C LEU A 406 13.83 -4.41 -9.18
N ASP A 407 13.90 -4.40 -7.85
CA ASP A 407 12.80 -4.03 -6.99
C ASP A 407 12.75 -2.50 -6.87
N LEU A 408 11.57 -1.90 -7.01
CA LEU A 408 11.47 -0.44 -7.15
C LEU A 408 11.82 0.29 -5.86
N ASP A 409 11.39 -0.23 -4.71
CA ASP A 409 11.70 0.37 -3.40
C ASP A 409 13.06 -0.09 -2.84
N GLY A 410 13.61 -1.18 -3.37
CA GLY A 410 14.90 -1.74 -2.97
C GLY A 410 14.94 -2.21 -1.51
N THR A 411 13.79 -2.50 -0.90
CA THR A 411 13.70 -2.96 0.49
C THR A 411 13.29 -4.42 0.54
N ALA A 412 14.05 -5.26 1.26
CA ALA A 412 13.69 -6.66 1.45
C ALA A 412 12.60 -6.79 2.52
N ASP A 413 11.33 -6.68 2.14
CA ASP A 413 10.20 -6.61 3.08
C ASP A 413 9.08 -7.63 2.84
N GLY A 414 9.27 -8.55 1.90
CA GLY A 414 8.27 -9.53 1.48
C GLY A 414 7.37 -9.04 0.36
N THR A 415 7.73 -7.94 -0.30
CA THR A 415 7.01 -7.33 -1.41
C THR A 415 7.99 -6.94 -2.50
N ILE A 416 7.67 -7.22 -3.77
CA ILE A 416 8.42 -6.70 -4.92
C ILE A 416 7.51 -5.75 -5.70
N ILE A 417 8.00 -4.55 -6.00
CA ILE A 417 7.29 -3.57 -6.82
C ILE A 417 8.01 -3.44 -8.17
N ASP A 418 7.34 -3.82 -9.26
CA ASP A 418 7.99 -3.86 -10.56
C ASP A 418 7.20 -3.26 -11.72
N PRO A 419 7.62 -2.06 -12.16
CA PRO A 419 7.35 -1.53 -13.50
C PRO A 419 8.42 -1.91 -14.53
N VAL A 420 8.02 -2.69 -15.53
CA VAL A 420 8.88 -3.24 -16.59
C VAL A 420 8.16 -3.26 -17.92
N GLY A 421 8.90 -3.03 -19.00
CA GLY A 421 8.36 -3.00 -20.34
C GLY A 421 9.19 -3.80 -21.33
N LEU A 422 8.50 -4.49 -22.22
CA LEU A 422 9.10 -5.09 -23.40
C LEU A 422 9.19 -4.00 -24.48
N ALA A 423 10.41 -3.59 -24.80
CA ALA A 423 10.71 -2.41 -25.60
C ALA A 423 11.43 -2.76 -26.92
N THR A 424 11.34 -1.85 -27.87
CA THR A 424 12.06 -1.90 -29.16
C THR A 424 12.98 -0.69 -29.27
N ALA A 425 14.14 -0.82 -29.92
CA ALA A 425 15.01 0.33 -30.16
C ALA A 425 14.27 1.40 -30.97
N SER A 426 14.33 2.66 -30.51
CA SER A 426 13.64 3.75 -31.19
C SER A 426 14.32 4.07 -32.53
N SER A 427 13.50 4.40 -33.53
CA SER A 427 13.98 4.71 -34.89
C SER A 427 14.65 6.10 -35.00
N ASP A 428 14.59 6.93 -33.96
CA ASP A 428 15.33 8.19 -33.85
C ASP A 428 16.79 7.95 -33.42
N SER A 429 17.55 7.22 -34.24
CA SER A 429 19.01 7.30 -34.17
C SER A 429 19.44 8.66 -34.71
N GLU A 430 19.95 9.55 -33.86
CA GLU A 430 20.66 10.75 -34.30
C GLU A 430 21.67 10.36 -35.40
N LEU A 431 21.52 10.95 -36.59
CA LEU A 431 22.60 11.01 -37.56
C LEU A 431 23.75 11.78 -36.92
N SER A 432 24.64 11.08 -36.23
CA SER A 432 25.92 11.64 -35.80
C SER A 432 26.73 11.98 -37.05
N ASP A 433 26.83 13.28 -37.34
CA ASP A 433 27.72 13.84 -38.35
C ASP A 433 29.18 13.68 -37.87
N THR A 434 29.69 12.46 -37.95
CA THR A 434 31.13 12.18 -37.84
C THR A 434 31.48 11.05 -38.79
N GLY A 435 31.83 11.38 -40.03
CA GLY A 435 32.46 10.40 -40.90
C GLY A 435 32.46 10.79 -42.37
N GLN A 436 33.57 11.36 -42.82
CA GLN A 436 33.91 11.47 -44.23
C GLN A 436 33.67 10.15 -44.97
N ASN A 437 32.76 10.14 -45.94
CA ASN A 437 32.73 9.13 -46.98
C ASN A 437 32.77 9.82 -48.34
N THR A 438 33.97 9.86 -48.90
CA THR A 438 34.22 10.13 -50.31
C THR A 438 33.64 8.98 -51.13
N VAL A 439 32.48 9.20 -51.75
CA VAL A 439 31.94 8.25 -52.74
C VAL A 439 32.30 8.72 -54.14
N LEU A 440 33.17 7.94 -54.78
CA LEU A 440 33.54 8.03 -56.18
C LEU A 440 32.31 7.72 -57.04
N LEU A 441 31.72 8.72 -57.69
CA LEU A 441 30.56 8.54 -58.58
C LEU A 441 31.05 8.20 -60.01
N THR A 442 30.85 6.95 -60.43
CA THR A 442 30.89 6.61 -61.86
C THR A 442 29.58 7.05 -62.52
N LEU A 443 29.68 8.05 -63.41
CA LEU A 443 28.55 8.55 -64.19
C LEU A 443 28.11 7.54 -65.24
N SER A 444 26.84 7.14 -65.17
CA SER A 444 26.06 6.92 -66.39
C SER A 444 24.61 7.39 -66.16
N SER A 445 24.34 8.58 -66.70
CA SER A 445 23.06 9.02 -67.24
C SER A 445 21.90 9.19 -66.25
N ILE A 446 21.62 10.43 -65.84
CA ILE A 446 20.26 11.01 -65.84
C ILE A 446 20.41 12.54 -65.84
N THR A 447 19.83 13.18 -66.85
CA THR A 447 19.78 14.61 -67.08
C THR A 447 18.78 15.26 -66.12
N LEU A 448 19.19 16.28 -65.34
CA LEU A 448 18.27 17.11 -64.56
C LEU A 448 18.51 18.60 -64.84
N ILE A 449 17.42 19.27 -65.21
CA ILE A 449 17.32 20.70 -65.52
C ILE A 449 17.32 21.50 -64.20
N ILE A 450 18.11 22.57 -64.15
CA ILE A 450 18.26 23.50 -63.03
C ILE A 450 17.13 24.55 -63.05
N ALA A 451 16.49 24.78 -61.90
CA ALA A 451 15.87 26.07 -61.57
C ALA A 451 15.94 26.34 -60.06
N THR A 452 16.59 27.45 -59.71
CA THR A 452 16.89 27.97 -58.38
C THR A 452 15.69 28.62 -57.68
N ILE A 453 15.56 28.48 -56.35
CA ILE A 453 14.77 29.37 -55.50
C ILE A 453 15.61 29.83 -54.30
N THR A 454 15.83 31.14 -54.21
CA THR A 454 16.39 31.88 -53.08
C THR A 454 15.34 32.90 -52.65
N SER A 455 14.96 32.94 -51.35
CA SER A 455 14.24 34.02 -50.60
C SER A 455 13.41 33.38 -49.46
N LEU A 456 13.23 33.91 -48.24
CA LEU A 456 13.55 35.17 -47.58
C LEU A 456 13.32 34.95 -46.06
N LEU A 457 14.25 35.34 -45.17
CA LEU A 457 13.97 35.56 -43.75
C LEU A 457 13.64 37.05 -43.52
N ARG A 458 12.55 37.35 -42.81
CA ARG A 458 12.31 38.68 -42.21
C ARG A 458 11.66 38.55 -40.82
N LEU A 459 12.44 38.87 -39.79
CA LEU A 459 11.95 39.18 -38.43
C LEU A 459 11.17 40.51 -38.42
N LYS A 460 10.11 40.56 -37.62
CA LYS A 460 9.63 41.81 -36.98
C LYS A 460 9.17 41.52 -35.55
N SER A 461 9.87 42.08 -34.57
CA SER A 461 9.31 42.34 -33.22
C SER A 461 8.63 43.71 -33.23
N LYS A 462 7.53 43.85 -32.48
CA LYS A 462 6.81 45.12 -32.29
C LYS A 462 6.71 45.38 -30.80
N LYS A 463 7.44 46.38 -30.32
CA LYS A 463 7.22 47.08 -29.04
C LYS A 463 6.58 48.43 -29.39
N SER A 464 5.60 48.89 -28.62
CA SER A 464 5.23 50.30 -28.60
C SER A 464 4.77 50.68 -27.19
N TYR A 465 5.15 51.91 -26.86
CA TYR A 465 5.10 52.63 -25.59
C TYR A 465 3.69 52.81 -25.02
#